data_AF-A0A926DVX2-F1
#
_entry.id   AF-A0A926DVX2-F1
#
_cell.length_a   1.000
_cell.length_b   1.000
_cell.length_c   1.000
_cell.angle_alpha   90.00
_cell.angle_beta   90.00
_cell.angle_gamma   90.00
#
_symmetry.space_group_name_H-M   'P 1'
#
loop_
_entity.id
_entity.type
_entity.pdbx_description
1 polymer ?
#
loop_
_entity_poly.entity_id
_entity_poly.type
_entity_poly.pdbx_seq_one_letter_code
_entity_poly.pdbx_strand_id
1 'polypeptide(L)' 'MNDIFNNLNDYFSFGFADVSGASYFDTLPDEVKQAVNEHIDEFHSMDELRRFAETMMRKG' A
#
# COMPACT_ATOMS: atom_id res chain seq x y z
N MET A 1 0.32 15.33 8.81
CA MET A 1 0.62 14.30 7.79
C MET A 1 0.39 12.91 8.37
N ASN A 2 -0.82 12.60 8.83
CA ASN A 2 -1.17 11.25 9.32
C ASN A 2 -2.48 10.73 8.69
N ASP A 3 -3.19 11.55 7.92
CA ASP A 3 -4.49 11.20 7.37
C ASP A 3 -4.39 10.24 6.18
N ILE A 4 -3.27 10.28 5.44
CA ILE A 4 -3.02 9.43 4.27
C ILE A 4 -2.86 7.95 4.68
N PHE A 5 -2.12 7.68 5.76
CA PHE A 5 -1.91 6.33 6.27
C PHE A 5 -3.17 5.73 6.89
N ASN A 6 -3.96 6.55 7.57
CA ASN A 6 -5.24 6.10 8.12
C ASN A 6 -6.22 5.75 6.99
N ASN A 7 -6.23 6.51 5.90
CA ASN A 7 -7.12 6.24 4.77
C ASN A 7 -6.73 4.98 4.00
N LEU A 8 -5.43 4.71 3.83
CA LEU A 8 -4.96 3.43 3.28
C LEU A 8 -5.35 2.26 4.17
N ASN A 9 -5.17 2.38 5.49
CA ASN A 9 -5.53 1.33 6.43
C ASN A 9 -7.03 1.04 6.42
N ASP A 10 -7.88 2.07 6.31
CA ASP A 10 -9.32 1.91 6.10
C ASP A 10 -9.62 1.27 4.73
N TYR A 11 -8.98 1.70 3.64
CA TYR A 11 -9.18 1.12 2.30
C TYR A 11 -8.80 -0.37 2.23
N PHE A 12 -7.69 -0.73 2.87
CA PHE A 12 -7.30 -2.12 3.08
C PHE A 12 -8.27 -2.86 4.01
N SER A 13 -8.75 -2.21 5.07
CA SER A 13 -9.68 -2.81 6.02
C SER A 13 -11.08 -3.08 5.44
N PHE A 14 -11.52 -2.35 4.39
CA PHE A 14 -12.86 -2.53 3.79
C PHE A 14 -12.89 -3.53 2.61
N GLY A 15 -11.78 -3.77 1.92
CA GLY A 15 -11.74 -4.67 0.74
C GLY A 15 -10.77 -5.85 0.82
N PHE A 16 -9.76 -5.77 1.69
CA PHE A 16 -8.67 -6.75 1.79
C PHE A 16 -8.45 -7.11 3.25
N ALA A 17 -9.44 -7.79 3.84
CA ALA A 17 -9.39 -8.28 5.21
C ALA A 17 -8.39 -9.45 5.40
N ASP A 18 -7.16 -9.28 4.91
CA ASP A 18 -6.02 -10.07 5.30
C ASP A 18 -5.07 -9.13 6.05
N VAL A 19 -5.18 -9.18 7.38
CA VAL A 19 -4.36 -8.42 8.35
C VAL A 19 -2.85 -8.49 8.02
N SER A 20 -2.45 -9.56 7.33
CA SER A 20 -1.10 -9.80 6.81
C SER A 20 -0.63 -8.74 5.82
N GLY A 21 -1.53 -8.23 4.98
CA GLY A 21 -1.19 -7.29 3.92
C GLY A 21 -1.06 -5.85 4.39
N ALA A 22 -1.89 -5.43 5.35
CA ALA A 22 -1.69 -4.14 6.05
C ALA A 22 -0.33 -4.09 6.76
N SER A 23 0.06 -5.22 7.38
CA SER A 23 1.37 -5.38 8.03
C SER A 23 2.52 -5.27 7.03
N TYR A 24 2.38 -5.84 5.84
CA TYR A 24 3.39 -5.73 4.77
C TYR A 24 3.57 -4.27 4.31
N PHE A 25 2.48 -3.56 4.03
CA PHE A 25 2.54 -2.16 3.60
C PHE A 25 3.18 -1.26 4.65
N ASP A 26 2.96 -1.54 5.94
CA ASP A 26 3.57 -0.74 7.00
C ASP A 26 5.09 -0.90 7.10
N THR A 27 5.64 -2.04 6.64
CA THR A 27 7.09 -2.27 6.60
C THR A 27 7.81 -1.61 5.42
N LEU A 28 7.07 -1.05 4.45
CA LEU A 28 7.67 -0.43 3.26
C LEU A 28 8.29 0.95 3.59
N PRO A 29 9.27 1.42 2.80
CA PRO A 29 9.79 2.79 2.91
C PRO A 29 8.70 3.84 2.64
N ASP A 30 8.76 5.00 3.30
CA ASP A 30 7.77 6.08 3.13
C ASP A 30 7.60 6.52 1.68
N GLU A 31 8.69 6.55 0.89
CA GLU A 31 8.65 6.85 -0.55
C GLU A 31 7.80 5.84 -1.34
N VAL A 32 7.90 4.56 -0.97
CA VAL A 32 7.10 3.50 -1.59
C VAL A 32 5.64 3.61 -1.16
N LYS A 33 5.39 3.88 0.14
CA LYS A 33 4.02 4.07 0.64
C LYS A 33 3.34 5.28 -0.01
N GLN A 34 4.09 6.37 -0.25
CA GLN A 34 3.58 7.55 -0.93
C GLN A 34 3.22 7.24 -2.39
N ALA A 35 4.11 6.57 -3.14
CA ALA A 35 3.84 6.19 -4.52
C ALA A 35 2.64 5.23 -4.63
N VAL A 36 2.54 4.27 -3.71
CA VAL A 36 1.38 3.38 -3.57
C VAL A 36 0.10 4.19 -3.35
N ASN A 37 0.14 5.21 -2.50
CA ASN A 37 -1.01 6.04 -2.23
C ASN A 37 -1.42 6.89 -3.45
N GLU A 38 -0.47 7.41 -4.22
CA GLU A 38 -0.77 8.17 -5.44
C GLU A 38 -1.46 7.33 -6.52
N HIS A 39 -1.20 6.02 -6.53
CA HIS A 39 -1.78 5.08 -7.48
C HIS A 39 -2.83 4.16 -6.83
N ILE A 40 -3.32 4.48 -5.63
CA ILE A 40 -4.20 3.58 -4.85
C ILE A 40 -5.50 3.24 -5.60
N ASP A 41 -6.03 4.23 -6.33
CA ASP A 41 -7.24 4.11 -7.14
C ASP A 41 -7.04 3.23 -8.39
N GLU A 42 -5.78 2.96 -8.79
CA GLU A 42 -5.44 2.07 -9.90
C GLU A 42 -5.32 0.59 -9.47
N PHE A 43 -5.24 0.32 -8.16
CA PHE A 43 -5.09 -1.04 -7.65
C PHE A 43 -6.44 -1.64 -7.29
N HIS A 44 -6.74 -2.77 -7.93
CA HIS A 44 -7.99 -3.51 -7.74
C HIS A 44 -7.74 -4.78 -6.92
N SER A 45 -6.48 -5.10 -6.61
CA SER A 45 -6.07 -6.26 -5.83
C SER A 45 -4.78 -6.06 -5.05
N MET A 46 -4.66 -6.76 -3.92
CA MET A 46 -3.47 -6.68 -3.06
C MET A 46 -2.20 -7.20 -3.73
N ASP A 47 -2.31 -8.17 -4.64
CA ASP A 47 -1.21 -8.64 -5.47
C ASP A 47 -0.64 -7.56 -6.40
N GLU A 48 -1.50 -6.70 -6.97
CA GLU A 48 -1.07 -5.60 -7.84
C GLU A 48 -0.27 -4.58 -7.05
N LEU A 49 -0.79 -4.28 -5.86
CA LEU A 49 -0.16 -3.40 -4.89
C LEU A 49 1.21 -3.93 -4.43
N ARG A 50 1.28 -5.21 -4.10
CA ARG A 50 2.54 -5.86 -3.73
C ARG A 50 3.56 -5.82 -4.87
N ARG A 51 3.15 -6.12 -6.11
CA ARG A 51 4.04 -6.05 -7.28
C ARG A 51 4.54 -4.65 -7.54
N PHE A 52 3.69 -3.65 -7.37
CA PHE A 52 4.06 -2.25 -7.49
C PHE A 52 5.09 -1.85 -6.42
N ALA A 53 4.82 -2.17 -5.15
CA ALA A 53 5.75 -1.95 -4.05
C ALA A 53 7.10 -2.66 -4.27
N GLU A 54 7.10 -3.93 -4.68
CA GLU A 54 8.32 -4.68 -5.01
C GLU A 54 9.10 -4.07 -6.17
N THR A 55 8.40 -3.51 -7.17
CA THR A 55 9.03 -2.81 -8.31
C THR A 55 9.69 -1.51 -7.86
N MET A 56 9.04 -0.75 -6.98
CA MET A 56 9.59 0.50 -6.43
C MET A 56 10.79 0.22 -5.53
N MET A 57 10.73 -0.81 -4.66
CA MET A 57 11.86 -1.22 -3.83
C MET A 57 13.08 -1.70 -4.63
N ARG A 58 12.91 -2.18 -5.85
CA ARG A 58 14.02 -2.57 -6.74
C ARG A 58 14.63 -1.42 -7.53
N LYS A 59 13.91 -0.30 -7.63
CA LYS A 59 14.35 0.91 -8.35
C LYS A 59 15.04 1.93 -7.43
N GLY A 60 14.84 1.83 -6.13
CA GLY A 60 15.52 2.63 -5.10
C GLY A 60 16.87 2.05 -4.69
#